data_AF-A0A3N5TDQ6-F1
#
_entry.id   AF-A0A3N5TDQ6-F1
#
_cell.length_a   1.000
_cell.length_b   1.000
_cell.length_c   1.000
_cell.angle_alpha   90.00
_cell.angle_beta   90.00
_cell.angle_gamma   90.00
#
_symmetry.space_group_name_H-M   'P 1'
#
loop_
_entity.id
_entity.type
_entity.pdbx_description
1 polymer ?
#
loop_
_entity_poly.entity_id
_entity_poly.type
_entity_poly.pdbx_seq_one_letter_code
_entity_poly.pdbx_strand_id
1 'polypeptide(L)' 'EKEKKFLCPCHASAFDITGNVINSPAARALDTFPVAIENNIVKVETGKRIKRSGFEPKQVVYPPKI' A
#
# COMPACT_ATOMS: atom_id res chain seq x y z
N GLU A 1 -18.96 9.81 -8.63
CA GLU A 1 -18.30 8.56 -8.21
C GLU A 1 -16.96 8.92 -7.57
N LYS A 2 -16.59 8.36 -6.40
CA LYS A 2 -15.27 8.63 -5.81
C LYS A 2 -14.23 7.77 -6.53
N GLU A 3 -13.28 8.40 -7.20
CA GLU A 3 -12.19 7.70 -7.88
C GLU A 3 -11.40 6.88 -6.83
N LYS A 4 -11.28 5.56 -7.03
CA LYS A 4 -10.54 4.65 -6.15
C LYS A 4 -9.03 4.79 -6.35
N LYS A 5 -8.49 5.97 -6.07
CA LYS A 5 -7.07 6.30 -6.22
C LYS A 5 -6.59 7.22 -5.11
N PHE A 6 -5.31 7.15 -4.81
CA PHE A 6 -4.64 8.06 -3.89
C PHE A 6 -3.95 9.16 -4.68
N LEU A 7 -4.32 10.42 -4.40
CA LEU A 7 -3.73 11.60 -5.04
C LEU A 7 -2.72 12.25 -4.11
N CYS A 8 -1.49 12.42 -4.60
CA CYS A 8 -0.47 13.19 -3.91
C CYS A 8 -0.72 14.69 -4.15
N PRO A 9 -1.00 15.49 -3.09
CA PRO A 9 -1.39 16.89 -3.25
C PRO A 9 -0.23 17.79 -3.71
N CYS A 10 1.03 17.33 -3.62
CA CYS A 10 2.18 18.17 -3.93
C CYS A 10 2.43 18.34 -5.43
N HIS A 11 2.35 17.25 -6.20
CA HIS A 11 2.72 17.24 -7.62
C HIS A 11 1.80 16.33 -8.46
N ALA A 12 0.61 16.03 -7.96
CA ALA A 12 -0.41 15.25 -8.65
C ALA A 12 -0.02 13.81 -9.04
N SER A 13 1.01 13.21 -8.42
CA SER A 13 1.22 11.77 -8.54
C SER A 13 -0.02 11.03 -8.07
N ALA A 14 -0.35 9.93 -8.74
CA ALA A 14 -1.52 9.14 -8.42
C ALA A 14 -1.13 7.67 -8.26
N PHE A 15 -1.82 6.99 -7.34
CA PHE A 15 -1.65 5.57 -7.08
C PHE A 15 -2.99 4.85 -7.09
N ASP A 16 -3.01 3.61 -7.56
CA ASP A 16 -4.17 2.75 -7.41
C ASP A 16 -4.34 2.29 -5.94
N ILE A 17 -5.43 1.57 -5.64
CA ILE A 17 -5.70 1.07 -4.27
C ILE A 17 -4.64 0.10 -3.75
N THR A 18 -3.85 -0.51 -4.64
CA THR A 18 -2.75 -1.41 -4.28
C THR A 18 -1.43 -0.68 -4.13
N GLY A 19 -1.42 0.64 -4.34
CA GLY A 19 -0.26 1.53 -4.22
C GLY A 19 0.67 1.52 -5.42
N ASN A 20 0.28 0.93 -6.57
CA ASN A 20 1.04 1.10 -7.81
C ASN A 20 0.92 2.53 -8.30
N VAL A 21 2.02 3.09 -8.81
CA VAL A 21 1.98 4.40 -9.45
C VAL A 21 1.23 4.31 -10.76
N ILE A 22 0.28 5.22 -10.96
CA ILE A 22 -0.52 5.35 -12.19
C ILE A 22 -0.40 6.75 -12.81
N ASN A 23 0.22 7.70 -12.10
CA ASN A 23 0.58 9.01 -12.65
C ASN A 23 1.90 9.54 -12.08
N SER A 24 2.78 10.02 -12.96
CA SER A 24 4.04 10.70 -12.65
C SER A 24 3.81 11.99 -11.84
N PRO A 25 4.82 12.55 -11.13
CA PRO A 25 6.26 12.28 -11.16
C PRO A 25 6.80 11.15 -10.26
N ALA A 26 5.98 10.48 -9.45
CA ALA A 26 6.48 9.35 -8.65
C ALA A 26 7.05 8.26 -9.57
N ALA A 27 8.28 7.80 -9.28
CA ALA A 27 8.99 6.86 -10.16
C ALA A 27 8.65 5.37 -9.89
N ARG A 28 7.93 5.08 -8.81
CA ARG A 28 7.66 3.71 -8.34
C ARG A 28 6.43 3.65 -7.44
N ALA A 29 5.97 2.43 -7.16
CA ALA A 29 4.92 2.14 -6.19
C ALA A 29 5.26 2.60 -4.76
N LEU A 30 4.22 2.79 -3.95
CA LEU A 30 4.33 3.07 -2.51
C LEU A 30 5.03 1.92 -1.78
N ASP A 31 5.86 2.28 -0.79
CA ASP A 31 6.46 1.32 0.14
C ASP A 31 5.37 0.63 0.96
N THR A 32 5.65 -0.61 1.37
CA THR A 32 4.80 -1.35 2.30
C THR A 32 5.46 -1.44 3.67
N PHE A 33 4.65 -1.79 4.65
CA PHE A 33 5.10 -2.09 6.01
C PHE A 33 4.57 -3.48 6.38
N PRO A 34 5.30 -4.27 7.18
CA PRO A 34 4.77 -5.51 7.72
C PRO A 34 3.46 -5.26 8.47
N VAL A 35 2.48 -6.10 8.19
CA VAL A 35 1.17 -6.09 8.84
C VAL A 35 0.93 -7.45 9.48
N ALA A 36 0.35 -7.47 10.68
CA ALA A 36 -0.16 -8.66 11.33
C ALA A 36 -1.60 -8.40 11.78
N ILE A 37 -2.46 -9.42 11.70
CA ILE A 37 -3.86 -9.35 12.14
C ILE A 37 -4.05 -10.38 13.25
N GLU A 38 -4.22 -9.91 14.47
CA GLU A 38 -4.31 -10.75 15.67
C GLU A 38 -5.39 -10.18 16.60
N ASN A 39 -6.24 -11.04 17.17
CA ASN A 39 -7.30 -10.61 18.10
C ASN A 39 -8.19 -9.48 17.54
N ASN A 40 -8.53 -9.53 16.25
CA ASN A 40 -9.27 -8.48 15.51
C ASN A 40 -8.58 -7.10 15.49
N ILE A 41 -7.27 -7.04 15.73
CA ILE A 41 -6.47 -5.82 15.67
C ILE A 41 -5.49 -5.92 14.50
N VAL A 42 -5.46 -4.88 13.66
CA VAL A 42 -4.45 -4.70 12.61
C VAL A 42 -3.24 -4.00 13.20
N LYS A 43 -2.10 -4.68 13.25
CA LYS A 43 -0.81 -4.13 13.71
C LYS A 43 0.06 -3.81 12.50
N VAL A 44 0.71 -2.64 12.51
CA VAL A 44 1.59 -2.17 11.42
C VAL A 44 2.96 -1.83 11.98
N GLU A 45 4.03 -2.46 11.48
CA GLU A 45 5.41 -2.18 11.92
C GLU A 45 6.03 -1.03 11.11
N THR A 46 5.81 0.22 11.55
CA THR A 46 6.25 1.43 10.83
C THR A 46 7.76 1.63 10.80
N GLY A 47 8.51 0.94 11.68
CA GLY A 47 9.98 0.97 11.68
C GLY A 47 10.63 0.18 10.54
N LYS A 48 9.87 -0.72 9.87
CA LYS A 48 10.38 -1.57 8.79
C LYS A 48 9.71 -1.24 7.47
N ARG A 49 10.30 -0.30 6.74
CA ARG A 49 9.82 0.09 5.41
C ARG A 49 10.36 -0.86 4.33
N ILE A 50 9.47 -1.47 3.56
CA ILE A 50 9.79 -2.40 2.49
C ILE A 50 9.59 -1.71 1.14
N LYS A 51 10.66 -1.57 0.37
CA LYS A 51 10.59 -1.05 -1.01
C LYS A 51 10.09 -2.14 -1.95
N ARG A 52 9.30 -1.73 -2.94
CA ARG A 52 8.83 -2.59 -4.04
C ARG A 52 8.67 -1.77 -5.32
N SER A 53 8.65 -2.46 -6.47
CA SER A 53 8.39 -1.87 -7.78
C SER A 53 6.89 -1.85 -8.13
N GLY A 54 6.13 -2.82 -7.63
CA GLY A 54 4.69 -2.93 -7.86
C GLY A 54 4.01 -3.94 -6.93
N PHE A 55 2.71 -4.14 -7.15
CA PHE A 55 1.88 -5.06 -6.38
C PHE A 55 2.18 -6.52 -6.72
N GLU A 56 2.29 -7.33 -5.67
CA GLU A 56 2.33 -8.78 -5.77
C GLU A 56 1.33 -9.38 -4.76
N PRO A 57 0.54 -10.40 -5.13
CA PRO A 57 -0.47 -10.99 -4.23
C PRO A 57 0.07 -11.46 -2.88
N LYS A 58 1.33 -11.91 -2.82
CA LYS A 58 2.01 -12.33 -1.59
C LYS A 58 2.22 -11.20 -0.56
N GLN A 59 2.03 -9.93 -0.96
CA GLN A 59 2.14 -8.77 -0.08
C GLN A 59 0.88 -8.56 0.78
N VAL A 60 -0.23 -9.25 0.46
CA VAL A 60 -1.50 -9.12 1.18
C VAL A 60 -1.49 -10.01 2.42
N VAL A 61 -1.87 -9.43 3.56
CA VAL A 61 -2.03 -10.14 4.83
C VAL A 61 -3.51 -10.37 5.07
N TYR A 62 -3.87 -11.61 5.38
CA TYR A 62 -5.23 -12.02 5.71
C TYR A 62 -5.34 -12.32 7.21
N PRO A 63 -6.53 -12.17 7.82
CA PRO A 63 -6.75 -12.67 9.17
C PRO A 63 -6.50 -14.19 9.22
N PRO A 64 -6.09 -14.72 10.39
CA PRO A 64 -6.03 -16.16 10.61
C PRO A 64 -7.36 -16.81 10.22
N LYS A 65 -7.28 -17.99 9.59
CA LYS A 65 -8.49 -18.79 9.36
C LYS A 65 -9.04 -19.20 10.72
N ILE A 66 -10.30 -18.85 10.96
CA ILE A 66 -11.08 -19.28 12.13
C ILE A 66 -11.41 -20.76 11.96
#